data_AF-A0A7V9EXR4-F1
#
_entry.id   AF-A0A7V9EXR4-F1
#
_cell.length_a   1.000
_cell.length_b   1.000
_cell.length_c   1.000
_cell.angle_alpha   90.00
_cell.angle_beta   90.00
_cell.angle_gamma   90.00
#
_symmetry.space_group_name_H-M   'P 1'
#
loop_
_entity.id
_entity.type
_entity.pdbx_description
1 polymer ?
#
loop_
_entity_poly.entity_id
_entity_poly.type
_entity_poly.pdbx_seq_one_letter_code
_entity_poly.pdbx_strand_id
1 'polypeptide(L)'
;QMVEAGYWVWEADGPWRGIPLSNYAGWLVSSAVVMTVLDRLLPAPGGSRPLLALYTWWGLSEALAFVVFFGDPVVGLVGGAAMLGLAALAWRGELQVGQGAVTSQTHG
;
A
#
# COMPACT_ATOMS: atom_id res chain seq x y z
N GLN A 1 -18.57 -9.57 -4.74
CA GLN A 1 -17.28 -9.36 -5.49
C GLN A 1 -17.39 -10.05 -6.86
N MET A 2 -16.62 -9.75 -7.92
CA MET A 2 -16.94 -10.24 -9.30
C MET A 2 -17.04 -11.78 -9.42
N VAL A 3 -16.18 -12.52 -8.73
CA VAL A 3 -16.23 -14.00 -8.67
C VAL A 3 -17.47 -14.47 -7.91
N GLU A 4 -17.72 -13.90 -6.73
CA GLU A 4 -18.90 -14.20 -5.90
C GLU A 4 -20.23 -13.86 -6.61
N ALA A 5 -20.24 -12.82 -7.44
CA ALA A 5 -21.39 -12.42 -8.25
C ALA A 5 -21.54 -13.25 -9.55
N GLY A 6 -20.64 -14.22 -9.78
CA GLY A 6 -20.67 -15.09 -10.95
C GLY A 6 -20.25 -14.42 -12.27
N TYR A 7 -19.77 -13.17 -12.24
CA TYR A 7 -19.33 -12.46 -13.44
C TYR A 7 -17.93 -12.88 -13.91
N TRP A 8 -17.17 -13.57 -13.07
CA TRP A 8 -15.84 -14.06 -13.39
C TRP A 8 -15.63 -15.46 -12.82
N VAL A 9 -15.15 -16.39 -13.64
CA VAL A 9 -14.86 -17.76 -13.25
C VAL A 9 -13.41 -18.07 -13.59
N TRP A 10 -12.71 -18.71 -12.66
CA TRP A 10 -11.34 -19.17 -12.86
C TRP A 10 -11.34 -20.63 -13.33
N GLU A 11 -10.39 -20.99 -14.19
CA GLU A 11 -10.22 -22.38 -14.64
C GLU A 11 -9.77 -23.29 -13.50
N ALA A 12 -8.86 -22.81 -12.65
CA ALA A 12 -8.46 -23.47 -11.43
C ALA A 12 -9.06 -22.74 -10.23
N ASP A 13 -9.78 -23.46 -9.37
CA ASP A 13 -10.28 -22.91 -8.12
C ASP A 13 -9.12 -22.56 -7.19
N GLY A 14 -9.20 -21.37 -6.61
CA GLY A 14 -8.23 -20.92 -5.62
C GLY A 14 -8.69 -21.11 -4.18
N PRO A 15 -7.75 -21.38 -3.25
CA PRO A 15 -8.08 -21.65 -1.85
C PRO A 15 -8.64 -20.42 -1.11
N TRP A 16 -8.48 -19.22 -1.65
CA TRP A 16 -8.99 -17.99 -1.05
C TRP A 16 -9.99 -17.33 -1.99
N ARG A 17 -11.27 -17.30 -1.58
CA ARG A 17 -12.38 -16.66 -2.31
C ARG A 17 -12.55 -17.15 -3.75
N GLY A 18 -12.15 -18.39 -4.05
CA GLY A 18 -12.20 -18.95 -5.40
C GLY A 18 -11.19 -18.34 -6.37
N ILE A 19 -10.17 -17.62 -5.88
CA ILE A 19 -9.18 -16.93 -6.71
C ILE A 19 -7.80 -17.60 -6.54
N PRO A 20 -7.14 -18.04 -7.63
CA PRO A 20 -5.82 -18.67 -7.57
C PRO A 20 -4.78 -17.83 -6.83
N LEU A 21 -3.92 -18.49 -6.04
CA LEU A 21 -2.80 -17.82 -5.36
C LEU A 21 -1.85 -17.12 -6.34
N SER A 22 -1.72 -17.65 -7.56
CA SER A 22 -0.94 -17.04 -8.64
C SER A 22 -1.44 -15.64 -9.03
N ASN A 23 -2.74 -15.35 -8.91
CA ASN A 23 -3.28 -14.03 -9.19
C ASN A 23 -2.79 -13.02 -8.13
N TYR A 24 -2.88 -13.37 -6.85
CA TYR A 24 -2.38 -12.53 -5.76
C TYR A 24 -0.87 -12.31 -5.86
N ALA A 25 -0.13 -13.39 -6.13
CA ALA A 25 1.31 -13.32 -6.34
C ALA A 25 1.66 -12.45 -7.56
N GLY A 26 0.92 -12.57 -8.66
CA GLY A 26 1.08 -11.76 -9.86
C GLY A 26 0.94 -10.27 -9.58
N TRP A 27 -0.11 -9.86 -8.86
CA TRP A 27 -0.28 -8.46 -8.44
C TRP A 27 0.86 -7.97 -7.55
N LEU A 28 1.29 -8.77 -6.58
CA LEU A 28 2.37 -8.38 -5.66
C LEU A 28 3.71 -8.25 -6.40
N VAL A 29 4.08 -9.27 -7.20
CA VAL A 29 5.35 -9.31 -7.93
C VAL A 29 5.40 -8.21 -8.98
N SER A 30 4.33 -8.04 -9.78
CA SER A 30 4.28 -6.98 -10.80
C SER A 30 4.40 -5.59 -10.17
N SER A 31 3.68 -5.33 -9.08
CA SER A 31 3.78 -4.06 -8.36
C SER A 31 5.18 -3.82 -7.81
N ALA A 32 5.80 -4.84 -7.18
CA ALA A 32 7.15 -4.74 -6.66
C ALA A 32 8.18 -4.46 -7.77
N VAL A 33 8.05 -5.13 -8.93
CA VAL A 33 8.90 -4.90 -10.11
C VAL A 33 8.72 -3.46 -10.61
N VAL A 34 7.49 -3.01 -10.82
CA VAL A 34 7.20 -1.64 -11.29
C VAL A 34 7.79 -0.61 -10.32
N MET A 35 7.52 -0.76 -9.02
CA MET A 35 8.03 0.18 -8.00
C MET A 35 9.56 0.17 -7.95
N THR A 36 10.20 -1.00 -8.02
CA THR A 36 11.67 -1.11 -8.05
C THR A 36 12.25 -0.46 -9.31
N VAL A 37 11.64 -0.68 -10.47
CA VAL A 37 12.08 -0.06 -11.73
C VAL A 37 11.97 1.46 -11.65
N LEU A 38 10.84 1.98 -11.16
CA LEU A 38 10.62 3.42 -11.01
C LEU A 38 11.61 4.05 -10.02
N ASP A 39 11.85 3.41 -8.88
CA ASP A 39 12.83 3.85 -7.88
C ASP A 39 14.25 3.96 -8.45
N ARG A 40 14.63 3.06 -9.37
CA ARG A 40 15.97 3.06 -9.98
C ARG A 40 16.13 4.02 -11.14
N LEU A 41 15.05 4.29 -11.88
CA LEU A 41 15.11 5.07 -13.11
C LEU A 41 14.75 6.54 -12.89
N LEU A 42 13.97 6.87 -11.87
CA LEU A 42 13.52 8.23 -11.60
C LEU A 42 14.38 8.90 -10.52
N PRO A 43 14.63 10.21 -10.65
CA PRO A 43 15.29 10.96 -9.59
C PRO A 43 14.43 10.98 -8.33
N ALA A 44 15.08 11.07 -7.16
CA ALA A 44 14.39 11.15 -5.88
C ALA A 44 13.40 12.34 -5.89
N PRO A 45 12.10 12.11 -5.63
CA PRO A 45 11.11 13.17 -5.67
C PRO A 45 11.37 14.21 -4.57
N GLY A 46 11.28 15.49 -4.93
CA GLY A 46 11.33 16.59 -3.96
C GLY A 46 10.02 16.69 -3.18
N GLY A 47 10.10 16.47 -1.86
CA GLY A 47 8.96 16.62 -0.93
C GLY A 47 8.02 15.42 -0.88
N SER A 48 8.29 14.48 0.03
CA SER A 48 7.53 13.23 0.18
C SER A 48 6.20 13.40 0.96
N ARG A 49 6.07 14.44 1.79
CA ARG A 49 4.98 14.57 2.77
C ARG A 49 3.57 14.60 2.18
N PRO A 50 3.27 15.35 1.11
CA PRO A 50 1.93 15.34 0.52
C PRO A 50 1.57 13.96 -0.06
N LEU A 51 2.54 13.28 -0.68
CA LEU A 51 2.35 11.93 -1.22
C LEU A 51 2.16 10.90 -0.09
N LEU A 52 2.92 11.01 1.00
CA LEU A 52 2.76 10.17 2.19
C LEU A 52 1.40 10.39 2.86
N ALA A 53 0.94 11.64 2.95
CA ALA A 53 -0.38 11.97 3.48
C ALA A 53 -1.49 11.38 2.60
N LEU A 54 -1.37 11.53 1.27
CA LEU A 54 -2.31 10.95 0.31
C LEU A 54 -2.36 9.42 0.43
N TYR A 55 -1.21 8.76 0.48
CA TYR A 55 -1.13 7.31 0.63
C TYR A 55 -1.74 6.83 1.95
N THR A 56 -1.48 7.54 3.05
CA THR A 56 -2.06 7.25 4.37
C THR A 56 -3.58 7.39 4.35
N TRP A 57 -4.09 8.48 3.78
CA TRP A 57 -5.51 8.72 3.61
C TRP A 57 -6.17 7.64 2.76
N TRP A 58 -5.52 7.23 1.68
CA TRP A 58 -6.02 6.17 0.80
C TRP A 58 -6.15 4.85 1.54
N GLY A 59 -5.10 4.42 2.25
CA GLY A 59 -5.12 3.18 3.03
C GLY A 59 -6.17 3.18 4.15
N LEU A 60 -6.37 4.31 4.84
CA LEU A 60 -7.45 4.46 5.82
C LEU A 60 -8.83 4.35 5.18
N SER A 61 -9.03 5.01 4.05
CA SER A 61 -10.30 5.03 3.32
C SER A 61 -10.67 3.63 2.81
N GLU A 62 -9.71 2.90 2.24
CA GLU A 62 -9.92 1.52 1.78
C GLU A 62 -10.22 0.57 2.94
N ALA A 63 -9.43 0.63 4.02
CA ALA A 63 -9.67 -0.18 5.21
C ALA A 63 -11.07 0.06 5.79
N LEU A 64 -11.46 1.33 5.92
CA LEU A 64 -12.80 1.72 6.37
C LEU A 64 -13.87 1.18 5.43
N ALA A 65 -13.67 1.29 4.11
CA ALA A 65 -14.65 0.85 3.14
C ALA A 65 -14.90 -0.66 3.20
N PHE A 66 -13.83 -1.46 3.32
CA PHE A 66 -13.97 -2.92 3.46
C PHE A 66 -14.63 -3.34 4.77
N VAL A 67 -14.29 -2.67 5.87
CA VAL A 67 -14.85 -2.97 7.20
C VAL A 67 -16.33 -2.55 7.30
N VAL A 68 -16.69 -1.38 6.79
CA VAL A 68 -18.01 -0.77 7.04
C VAL A 68 -19.01 -1.02 5.91
N PHE A 69 -18.57 -0.95 4.65
CA PHE A 69 -19.50 -0.94 3.51
C PHE A 69 -19.49 -2.26 2.73
N PHE A 70 -18.35 -2.92 2.58
CA PHE A 70 -18.26 -4.14 1.76
C PHE A 70 -18.45 -5.46 2.52
N GLY A 71 -18.63 -5.41 3.85
CA GLY A 71 -18.90 -6.59 4.66
C GLY A 71 -17.72 -7.56 4.72
N ASP A 72 -16.49 -7.07 4.51
CA ASP A 72 -15.29 -7.88 4.42
C ASP A 72 -14.20 -7.39 5.38
N PRO A 73 -14.42 -7.54 6.70
CA PRO A 73 -13.55 -6.95 7.70
C PRO A 73 -12.16 -7.58 7.71
N VAL A 74 -12.00 -8.84 7.29
CA VAL A 74 -10.68 -9.48 7.22
C VAL A 74 -9.81 -8.79 6.17
N VAL A 75 -10.36 -8.52 4.99
CA VAL A 75 -9.63 -7.79 3.94
C VAL A 75 -9.31 -6.37 4.40
N GLY A 76 -10.28 -5.68 4.99
CA GLY A 76 -10.08 -4.31 5.48
C GLY A 76 -9.02 -4.20 6.58
N LEU A 77 -9.02 -5.11 7.55
CA LEU A 77 -8.06 -5.10 8.66
C LEU A 77 -6.66 -5.53 8.21
N VAL A 78 -6.53 -6.61 7.45
CA VAL A 78 -5.22 -7.11 7.01
C VAL A 78 -4.59 -6.17 5.97
N GLY A 79 -5.38 -5.75 4.97
CA GLY A 79 -4.93 -4.80 3.95
C GLY A 79 -4.60 -3.44 4.55
N GLY A 80 -5.48 -2.93 5.43
CA GLY A 80 -5.25 -1.69 6.15
C GLY A 80 -3.99 -1.74 7.02
N ALA A 81 -3.78 -2.80 7.79
CA ALA A 81 -2.59 -2.96 8.61
C ALA A 81 -1.30 -2.98 7.76
N ALA A 82 -1.32 -3.65 6.61
CA ALA A 82 -0.18 -3.68 5.70
C ALA A 82 0.14 -2.28 5.14
N MET A 83 -0.86 -1.57 4.59
CA MET A 83 -0.66 -0.25 3.99
C MET A 83 -0.27 0.80 5.03
N LEU A 84 -0.96 0.84 6.17
CA LEU A 84 -0.68 1.81 7.22
C LEU A 84 0.64 1.50 7.94
N GLY A 85 1.05 0.23 8.01
CA GLY A 85 2.36 -0.17 8.49
C GLY A 85 3.48 0.40 7.61
N LEU A 86 3.36 0.27 6.29
CA LEU A 86 4.31 0.87 5.34
C LEU A 86 4.31 2.40 5.43
N ALA A 87 3.13 3.02 5.53
CA ALA A 87 3.00 4.46 5.70
C ALA A 87 3.70 4.94 6.98
N ALA A 88 3.51 4.25 8.10
CA ALA A 88 4.14 4.59 9.37
C ALA A 88 5.67 4.50 9.31
N LEU A 89 6.21 3.47 8.65
CA LEU A 89 7.65 3.35 8.42
C LEU A 89 8.20 4.50 7.57
N ALA A 90 7.47 4.88 6.52
CA ALA A 90 7.89 5.98 5.65
C ALA A 90 7.81 7.35 6.35
N TRP A 91 6.76 7.59 7.13
CA TRP A 91 6.66 8.78 7.99
C TRP A 91 7.79 8.86 9.00
N ARG A 92 8.17 7.73 9.62
CA ARG A 92 9.31 7.69 10.54
C ARG A 92 10.60 8.13 9.86
N GLY A 93 10.88 7.65 8.64
CA GLY A 93 12.05 8.07 7.86
C GLY A 93 12.03 9.56 7.52
N GLU A 94 10.88 10.06 7.05
CA GLU A 94 10.70 11.48 6.68
C GLU A 94 10.89 12.44 7.88
N LEU A 95 10.39 12.06 9.07
CA LEU A 95 10.55 12.86 10.28
C LEU A 95 12.02 12.89 10.75
N GLN A 96 12.75 11.79 10.59
CA GLN A 96 14.18 11.72 10.93
C GLN A 96 15.03 12.62 10.03
N VAL A 97 14.75 12.64 8.71
CA VAL A 97 15.43 13.53 7.76
C VAL A 97 15.19 15.00 8.13
N GLY A 98 13.95 15.36 8.47
CA GLY A 98 13.62 16.72 8.89
C GLY A 98 14.35 17.18 10.15
N GLN A 99 14.54 16.30 11.14
CA GLN A 99 15.25 16.64 12.38
C GLN A 99 16.76 16.86 12.16
N GLY A 100 17.40 16.03 11.34
CA GLY A 100 18.84 16.16 11.04
C GLY A 100 19.18 17.43 10.25
N ALA A 101 18.26 17.91 9.40
CA ALA A 101 18.42 19.17 8.68
C ALA A 101 18.39 20.39 9.63
N VAL A 102 17.53 20.38 10.65
CA VAL A 102 17.40 21.48 11.62
C VAL A 102 18.63 21.57 12.53
N THR A 103 19.18 20.45 13.00
CA THR A 103 20.36 20.44 13.89
C THR A 103 21.65 20.91 13.19
N SER A 104 21.74 20.74 11.88
CA SER A 104 22.90 21.17 11.09
C SER A 104 22.94 22.69 10.86
N GLN A 105 21.79 23.37 10.88
CA GLN A 105 21.72 24.83 10.72
C GLN A 105 21.98 25.61 12.00
N THR A 106 21.92 24.99 13.18
CA THR A 106 22.14 25.68 14.47
C THR A 106 23.60 25.71 14.94
N HIS A 107 24.51 25.02 14.24
CA HIS A 107 25.92 24.90 14.60
C HIS A 107 26.90 25.53 13.58
N GLY A 108 26.39 26.30 12.60
CA GLY A 108 27.20 27.06 11.64
C GLY A 108 26.97 28.56 11.79
#